data_AF-A0A962UYP0-F1
#
_entry.id   AF-A0A962UYP0-F1
#
_cell.length_a   1.000
_cell.length_b   1.000
_cell.length_c   1.000
_cell.angle_alpha   90.00
_cell.angle_beta   90.00
_cell.angle_gamma   90.00
#
_symmetry.space_group_name_H-M   'P 1'
#
loop_
_entity.id
_entity.type
_entity.pdbx_description
1 polymer ?
#
loop_
_entity_poly.entity_id
_entity_poly.type
_entity_poly.pdbx_seq_one_letter_code
_entity_poly.pdbx_strand_id
1 'polypeptide(L)'
;MAATGSAVGLGNIWRFPYMASDNGGGAFVLVYLACVAVVALPILFAEILIGRSGRKSPVNSLTEIAVEDGASKAWAGIGWIGLVAGVVILSFYSVVAGWTLHYSWLYLAQLFGGAGIQDAGATFGELLGNATELTFWHAVFMLLTVGVVALGVEKGLERAVSFLMPALFVMLLVLLGYGISTGHFGEAATFLFKPDFSKITGGVVLSAMGQAFFS
;
A
#
# COMPACT_ATOMS: atom_id res chain seq x y z
N MET A 1 15.60 -4.55 -3.60
CA MET A 1 14.89 -4.11 -2.36
C MET A 1 13.95 -2.94 -2.62
N ALA A 2 14.33 -1.91 -3.38
CA ALA A 2 13.46 -0.76 -3.66
C ALA A 2 12.09 -1.14 -4.29
N ALA A 3 12.05 -2.07 -5.24
CA ALA A 3 10.79 -2.56 -5.82
C ALA A 3 9.88 -3.24 -4.76
N THR A 4 10.47 -4.03 -3.86
CA THR A 4 9.74 -4.66 -2.75
C THR A 4 9.23 -3.64 -1.74
N GLY A 5 10.02 -2.60 -1.44
CA GLY A 5 9.60 -1.49 -0.57
C GLY A 5 8.53 -0.59 -1.20
N SER A 6 8.43 -0.56 -2.53
CA SER A 6 7.34 0.14 -3.23
C SER A 6 6.02 -0.65 -3.19
N ALA A 7 6.09 -1.98 -3.16
CA ALA A 7 4.92 -2.87 -3.16
C ALA A 7 4.36 -3.14 -1.75
N VAL A 8 5.22 -3.10 -0.72
CA VAL A 8 4.79 -3.33 0.66
C VAL A 8 4.55 -2.00 1.36
N GLY A 9 3.28 -1.70 1.64
CA GLY A 9 2.88 -0.48 2.34
C GLY A 9 1.56 -0.60 3.10
N LEU A 10 0.99 0.55 3.46
CA LEU A 10 -0.29 0.67 4.18
C LEU A 10 -1.43 -0.08 3.47
N GLY A 11 -1.39 -0.18 2.14
CA GLY A 11 -2.36 -0.94 1.35
C GLY A 11 -2.49 -2.41 1.76
N ASN A 12 -1.41 -3.03 2.25
CA ASN A 12 -1.41 -4.44 2.65
C ASN A 12 -1.84 -4.62 4.11
N ILE A 13 -1.72 -3.58 4.94
CA ILE A 13 -1.98 -3.65 6.38
C ILE A 13 -3.37 -3.14 6.73
N TRP A 14 -3.89 -2.11 6.05
CA TRP A 14 -5.23 -1.58 6.31
C TRP A 14 -6.22 -1.98 5.21
N ARG A 15 -5.89 -1.72 3.94
CA ARG A 15 -6.88 -1.83 2.85
C ARG A 15 -7.19 -3.29 2.54
N PHE A 16 -6.16 -4.14 2.50
CA PHE A 16 -6.32 -5.55 2.19
C PHE A 16 -7.20 -6.30 3.21
N PRO A 17 -6.97 -6.22 4.55
CA PRO A 17 -7.82 -6.92 5.50
C PRO A 17 -9.28 -6.45 5.47
N TYR A 18 -9.50 -5.15 5.33
CA TYR A 18 -10.85 -4.58 5.17
C TYR A 18 -11.57 -5.15 3.94
N MET A 19 -10.92 -5.15 2.78
CA MET A 19 -11.52 -5.71 1.57
C MET A 19 -11.70 -7.22 1.62
N ALA A 20 -10.75 -7.95 2.21
CA ALA A 20 -10.91 -9.38 2.43
C ALA A 20 -12.13 -9.65 3.33
N SER A 21 -12.28 -8.91 4.44
CA SER A 21 -13.45 -8.98 5.32
C SER A 21 -14.76 -8.75 4.58
N ASP A 22 -14.87 -7.64 3.84
CA ASP A 22 -16.12 -7.22 3.20
C ASP A 22 -16.48 -8.07 1.97
N ASN A 23 -15.50 -8.75 1.35
CA ASN A 23 -15.70 -9.46 0.07
C ASN A 23 -15.62 -10.99 0.17
N GLY A 24 -15.80 -11.58 1.35
CA GLY A 24 -15.90 -13.04 1.52
C GLY A 24 -14.61 -13.76 1.92
N GLY A 25 -13.70 -13.05 2.58
CA GLY A 25 -12.52 -13.59 3.25
C GLY A 25 -11.60 -14.36 2.30
N GLY A 26 -11.39 -15.64 2.60
CA GLY A 26 -10.55 -16.53 1.80
C GLY A 26 -10.90 -16.58 0.30
N ALA A 27 -12.17 -16.46 -0.06
CA ALA A 27 -12.58 -16.49 -1.47
C ALA A 27 -12.07 -15.25 -2.22
N PHE A 28 -12.15 -14.07 -1.60
CA PHE A 28 -11.56 -12.84 -2.14
C PHE A 28 -10.04 -12.99 -2.31
N VAL A 29 -9.36 -13.56 -1.32
CA VAL A 29 -7.89 -13.77 -1.36
C VAL A 29 -7.49 -14.62 -2.56
N LEU A 30 -8.23 -15.69 -2.85
CA LEU A 30 -7.96 -16.55 -4.01
C LEU A 30 -8.12 -15.81 -5.34
N VAL A 31 -9.20 -15.03 -5.49
CA VAL A 31 -9.43 -14.21 -6.69
C VAL A 31 -8.34 -13.15 -6.83
N TYR A 32 -7.99 -12.47 -5.74
CA TYR A 32 -6.89 -11.51 -5.71
C TYR A 32 -5.56 -12.14 -6.14
N LEU A 33 -5.20 -13.31 -5.61
CA LEU A 33 -3.98 -14.02 -6.00
C LEU A 33 -3.98 -14.41 -7.48
N ALA A 34 -5.13 -14.83 -8.02
CA ALA A 34 -5.28 -15.10 -9.44
C ALA A 34 -5.08 -13.82 -10.29
N CYS A 35 -5.66 -12.69 -9.88
CA CYS A 35 -5.44 -11.39 -10.53
C CYS A 35 -3.97 -10.96 -10.46
N VAL A 36 -3.30 -11.16 -9.33
CA VAL A 36 -1.86 -10.88 -9.19
C VAL A 36 -1.07 -11.72 -10.18
N ALA A 37 -1.32 -13.04 -10.23
CA ALA A 37 -0.57 -13.95 -11.07
C ALA A 37 -0.77 -13.70 -12.57
N VAL A 38 -2.01 -13.46 -13.00
CA VAL A 38 -2.39 -13.40 -14.42
C VAL A 38 -2.33 -11.98 -14.99
N VAL A 39 -2.47 -10.94 -14.16
CA VAL A 39 -2.56 -9.55 -14.62
C VAL A 39 -1.43 -8.71 -14.05
N ALA A 40 -1.30 -8.61 -12.72
CA ALA A 40 -0.35 -7.69 -12.12
C ALA A 40 1.12 -8.07 -12.39
N LEU A 41 1.47 -9.36 -12.26
CA LEU A 41 2.83 -9.83 -12.51
C LEU A 41 3.28 -9.64 -13.97
N PRO A 42 2.51 -10.01 -14.99
CA PRO A 42 2.86 -9.71 -16.38
C PRO A 42 3.07 -8.22 -16.66
N ILE A 43 2.20 -7.36 -16.10
CA ILE A 43 2.32 -5.90 -16.27
C ILE A 43 3.55 -5.37 -15.55
N LEU A 44 3.84 -5.83 -14.33
CA LEU A 44 5.06 -5.48 -13.60
C LEU A 44 6.32 -5.85 -14.41
N PHE A 45 6.36 -7.04 -15.01
CA PHE A 45 7.47 -7.43 -15.88
C PHE A 45 7.57 -6.52 -17.11
N ALA A 46 6.45 -6.17 -17.73
CA ALA A 46 6.43 -5.25 -18.85
C ALA A 46 6.98 -3.86 -18.46
N GLU A 47 6.56 -3.31 -17.32
CA GLU A 47 7.06 -2.02 -16.81
C GLU A 47 8.55 -2.05 -16.50
N ILE A 48 9.05 -3.13 -15.87
CA ILE A 48 10.48 -3.31 -15.60
C ILE A 48 11.27 -3.38 -16.92
N LEU A 49 10.77 -4.11 -17.92
CA LEU A 49 11.41 -4.22 -19.23
C LEU A 49 11.48 -2.85 -19.92
N ILE A 50 10.36 -2.12 -19.96
CA ILE A 50 10.25 -0.76 -20.52
C ILE A 50 11.19 0.21 -19.80
N GLY A 51 11.21 0.19 -18.47
CA GLY A 51 12.08 1.06 -17.68
C GLY A 51 13.57 0.74 -17.89
N ARG A 52 13.92 -0.54 -18.03
CA ARG A 52 15.30 -0.98 -18.24
C ARG A 52 15.83 -0.66 -19.63
N SER A 53 14.99 -0.73 -20.67
CA SER A 53 15.38 -0.36 -22.04
C SER A 53 15.44 1.16 -22.21
N GLY A 54 14.42 1.89 -21.78
CA GLY A 54 14.35 3.35 -21.96
C GLY A 54 15.28 4.13 -21.02
N ARG A 55 15.57 3.63 -19.81
CA ARG A 55 16.42 4.27 -18.78
C ARG A 55 16.05 5.74 -18.48
N LYS A 56 14.80 6.12 -18.73
CA LYS A 56 14.24 7.45 -18.57
C LYS A 56 12.96 7.38 -17.74
N SER A 57 12.34 8.53 -17.50
CA SER A 57 11.01 8.59 -16.87
C SER A 57 9.97 7.79 -17.66
N PRO A 58 8.87 7.31 -17.04
CA PRO A 58 7.89 6.43 -17.69
C PRO A 58 7.39 6.95 -19.05
N VAL A 59 7.04 8.23 -19.12
CA VAL A 59 6.59 8.89 -20.36
C VAL A 59 7.67 8.87 -21.44
N ASN A 60 8.90 9.20 -21.08
CA ASN A 60 10.02 9.30 -22.02
C ASN A 60 10.46 7.92 -22.50
N SER A 61 10.53 6.92 -21.60
CA SER A 61 10.86 5.53 -21.94
C SER A 61 9.83 4.95 -22.92
N LEU A 62 8.54 5.15 -22.67
CA LEU A 62 7.48 4.72 -23.59
C LEU A 62 7.53 5.44 -24.95
N THR A 63 7.84 6.73 -24.94
CA THR A 63 7.95 7.51 -26.20
C THR A 63 9.12 7.02 -27.05
N GLU A 64 10.28 6.76 -26.43
CA GLU A 64 11.48 6.31 -27.11
C GLU A 64 11.30 4.91 -27.71
N ILE A 65 10.85 3.95 -26.90
CA ILE A 65 10.60 2.57 -27.36
C ILE A 65 9.55 2.55 -28.49
N ALA A 66 8.49 3.35 -28.37
CA ALA A 66 7.48 3.43 -29.43
C ALA A 66 8.08 3.93 -30.75
N VAL A 67 9.03 4.87 -30.71
CA VAL A 67 9.72 5.35 -31.92
C VAL A 67 10.68 4.30 -32.48
N GLU A 68 11.44 3.63 -31.62
CA GLU A 68 12.39 2.58 -32.01
C GLU A 68 11.69 1.40 -32.70
N ASP A 69 10.52 1.01 -32.20
CA ASP A 69 9.72 -0.10 -32.75
C ASP A 69 8.80 0.32 -33.92
N GLY A 70 8.90 1.57 -34.40
CA GLY A 70 8.06 2.09 -35.48
C GLY A 70 6.56 2.19 -35.12
N ALA A 71 6.24 2.19 -33.82
CA ALA A 71 4.89 2.32 -33.29
C ALA A 71 4.49 3.80 -33.09
N SER A 72 3.22 4.02 -32.76
CA SER A 72 2.70 5.37 -32.51
C SER A 72 3.23 5.96 -31.20
N LYS A 73 3.66 7.23 -31.22
CA LYS A 73 4.02 7.99 -29.99
C LYS A 73 2.86 8.11 -29.00
N ALA A 74 1.61 7.84 -29.41
CA ALA A 74 0.44 7.84 -28.54
C ALA A 74 0.57 6.86 -27.36
N TRP A 75 1.41 5.82 -27.46
CA TRP A 75 1.72 4.91 -26.35
C TRP A 75 2.30 5.62 -25.12
N ALA A 76 2.91 6.80 -25.28
CA ALA A 76 3.33 7.66 -24.18
C ALA A 76 2.17 8.08 -23.26
N GLY A 77 0.93 8.02 -23.74
CA GLY A 77 -0.28 8.28 -22.95
C GLY A 77 -0.40 7.36 -21.73
N ILE A 78 0.07 6.11 -21.80
CA ILE A 78 0.10 5.20 -20.65
C ILE A 78 0.98 5.75 -19.53
N GLY A 79 2.15 6.29 -19.89
CA GLY A 79 3.06 6.91 -18.92
C GLY A 79 2.43 8.14 -18.25
N TRP A 80 1.67 8.93 -19.00
CA TRP A 80 0.94 10.09 -18.45
C TRP A 80 -0.18 9.65 -17.50
N ILE A 81 -0.94 8.62 -17.86
CA ILE A 81 -1.97 8.05 -16.98
C ILE A 81 -1.33 7.56 -15.68
N GLY A 82 -0.20 6.85 -15.76
CA GLY A 82 0.54 6.40 -14.58
C GLY A 82 1.01 7.56 -13.69
N LEU A 83 1.53 8.64 -14.29
CA LEU A 83 1.94 9.83 -13.54
C LEU A 83 0.76 10.50 -12.81
N VAL A 84 -0.37 10.69 -13.51
CA VAL A 84 -1.59 11.26 -12.93
C VAL A 84 -2.14 10.36 -11.82
N ALA A 85 -2.18 9.04 -12.07
CA ALA A 85 -2.61 8.07 -11.07
C ALA A 85 -1.72 8.13 -9.82
N GLY A 86 -0.40 8.23 -9.97
CA GLY A 86 0.53 8.37 -8.85
C GLY A 86 0.27 9.62 -8.01
N VAL A 87 0.00 10.77 -8.64
CA VAL A 87 -0.35 12.02 -7.93
C VAL A 87 -1.67 11.87 -7.18
N VAL A 88 -2.69 11.30 -7.82
CA VAL A 88 -4.00 11.06 -7.20
C VAL A 88 -3.88 10.09 -6.03
N ILE A 89 -3.12 9.01 -6.18
CA ILE A 89 -2.88 8.04 -5.11
C ILE A 89 -2.19 8.72 -3.93
N LEU A 90 -1.12 9.46 -4.17
CA LEU A 90 -0.37 10.16 -3.12
C LEU A 90 -1.25 11.14 -2.33
N SER A 91 -2.21 11.80 -2.99
CA SER A 91 -3.09 12.78 -2.36
C SER A 91 -3.91 12.22 -1.20
N PHE A 92 -4.47 11.01 -1.33
CA PHE A 92 -5.22 10.37 -0.25
C PHE A 92 -4.32 9.48 0.62
N TYR A 93 -3.29 8.85 0.05
CA TYR A 93 -2.42 7.94 0.79
C TYR A 93 -1.65 8.65 1.89
N SER A 94 -1.22 9.89 1.63
CA SER A 94 -0.57 10.75 2.61
C SER A 94 -1.46 11.12 3.80
N VAL A 95 -2.79 11.22 3.59
CA VAL A 95 -3.75 11.44 4.69
C VAL A 95 -3.83 10.20 5.57
N VAL A 96 -3.98 9.02 4.98
CA VAL A 96 -4.02 7.74 5.72
C VAL A 96 -2.70 7.51 6.47
N ALA A 97 -1.58 7.84 5.84
CA ALA A 97 -0.27 7.77 6.49
C ALA A 97 -0.15 8.76 7.67
N GLY A 98 -0.77 9.94 7.55
CA GLY A 98 -0.92 10.90 8.65
C GLY A 98 -1.65 10.31 9.85
N TRP A 99 -2.70 9.50 9.66
CA TRP A 99 -3.37 8.80 10.77
C TRP A 99 -2.40 7.89 11.50
N THR A 100 -1.60 7.10 10.78
CA THR A 100 -0.59 6.24 11.41
C THR A 100 0.47 7.03 12.18
N LEU A 101 0.89 8.21 11.71
CA LEU A 101 1.81 9.08 12.47
C LEU A 101 1.16 9.60 13.75
N HIS A 102 -0.11 10.03 13.68
CA HIS A 102 -0.86 10.46 14.85
C HIS A 102 -0.95 9.36 15.91
N TYR A 103 -1.36 8.15 15.53
CA TYR A 103 -1.43 7.03 16.48
C TYR A 103 -0.05 6.65 17.02
N SER A 104 0.99 6.69 16.18
CA SER A 104 2.37 6.44 16.63
C SER A 104 2.79 7.46 17.70
N TRP A 105 2.39 8.72 17.54
CA TRP A 105 2.63 9.78 18.53
C TRP A 105 1.85 9.54 19.81
N LEU A 106 0.57 9.16 19.74
CA LEU A 106 -0.23 8.85 20.94
C LEU A 106 0.37 7.70 21.75
N TYR A 107 0.75 6.60 21.10
CA TYR A 107 1.41 5.48 21.77
C TYR A 107 2.78 5.85 22.35
N LEU A 108 3.54 6.71 21.65
CA LEU A 108 4.80 7.23 22.18
C LEU A 108 4.56 8.10 23.42
N ALA A 109 3.58 9.00 23.39
CA ALA A 109 3.21 9.84 24.53
C ALA A 109 2.77 9.00 25.73
N GLN A 110 1.99 7.94 25.50
CA GLN A 110 1.56 7.00 26.54
C GLN A 110 2.76 6.33 27.24
N LEU A 111 3.82 5.99 26.51
CA LEU A 111 5.05 5.42 27.10
C LEU A 111 5.72 6.37 28.09
N PHE A 112 5.54 7.68 27.93
CA PHE A 112 6.08 8.73 28.80
C PHE A 112 5.04 9.29 29.79
N GLY A 113 3.97 8.54 30.07
CA GLY A 113 2.96 8.93 31.07
C GLY A 113 1.80 9.77 30.52
N GLY A 114 1.70 9.91 29.19
CA GLY A 114 0.51 10.44 28.53
C GLY A 114 -0.72 9.55 28.71
N ALA A 115 -1.91 10.11 28.44
CA ALA A 115 -3.15 9.36 28.50
C ALA A 115 -3.13 8.20 27.47
N GLY A 116 -3.51 7.00 27.92
CA GLY A 116 -3.66 5.86 27.02
C GLY A 116 -4.93 5.97 26.19
N ILE A 117 -4.91 5.35 25.01
CA ILE A 117 -6.10 5.23 24.15
C ILE A 117 -7.06 4.23 24.80
N GLN A 118 -8.21 4.72 25.25
CA GLN A 118 -9.24 3.89 25.89
C GLN A 118 -10.25 3.33 24.87
N ASP A 119 -10.65 4.17 23.91
CA ASP A 119 -11.55 3.79 22.83
C ASP A 119 -10.94 4.25 21.50
N ALA A 120 -10.38 3.28 20.75
CA ALA A 120 -9.74 3.56 19.48
C ALA A 120 -10.72 4.13 18.43
N GLY A 121 -12.00 3.76 18.49
CA GLY A 121 -13.03 4.24 17.57
C GLY A 121 -13.43 5.68 17.85
N ALA A 122 -13.63 6.02 19.12
CA ALA A 122 -13.90 7.40 19.52
C ALA A 122 -12.71 8.32 19.20
N THR A 123 -11.49 7.91 19.55
CA THR A 123 -10.27 8.67 19.21
C THR A 123 -10.11 8.85 17.70
N PHE A 124 -10.43 7.83 16.89
CA PHE A 124 -10.41 7.97 15.44
C PHE A 124 -11.47 8.96 14.95
N GLY A 125 -12.69 8.90 15.50
CA GLY A 125 -13.77 9.83 15.19
C GLY A 125 -13.43 11.28 15.52
N GLU A 126 -12.78 11.52 16.66
CA GLU A 126 -12.28 12.85 17.07
C GLU A 126 -11.23 13.37 16.09
N LEU A 127 -10.26 12.52 15.70
CA LEU A 127 -9.27 12.87 14.67
C LEU A 127 -9.95 13.24 13.36
N LEU A 128 -10.91 12.42 12.89
CA LEU A 128 -11.65 12.70 11.66
C LEU A 128 -12.47 13.99 11.73
N GLY A 129 -12.97 14.35 12.91
CA GLY A 129 -13.67 15.62 13.16
C GLY A 129 -12.75 16.84 13.25
N ASN A 130 -11.44 16.66 13.42
CA ASN A 130 -10.47 17.72 13.63
C ASN A 130 -9.63 17.99 12.36
N ALA A 131 -10.13 18.90 11.50
CA ALA A 131 -9.47 19.26 10.25
C ALA A 131 -8.04 19.81 10.43
N THR A 132 -7.79 20.55 11.52
CA THR A 132 -6.46 21.12 11.81
C THR A 132 -5.46 20.02 12.12
N GLU A 133 -5.83 19.06 12.94
CA GLU A 133 -4.97 17.95 13.34
C GLU A 133 -4.72 16.98 12.18
N LEU A 134 -5.74 16.66 11.40
CA LEU A 134 -5.59 15.89 10.15
C LEU A 134 -4.59 16.55 9.20
N THR A 135 -4.75 17.85 8.96
CA THR A 135 -3.90 18.60 8.04
C THR A 135 -2.47 18.68 8.56
N PHE A 136 -2.29 18.82 9.87
CA PHE A 136 -0.98 18.81 10.51
C PHE A 136 -0.25 17.49 10.27
N TRP A 137 -0.87 16.35 10.59
CA TRP A 137 -0.21 15.04 10.42
C TRP A 137 0.03 14.68 8.95
N HIS A 138 -0.88 15.06 8.06
CA HIS A 138 -0.66 14.97 6.62
C HIS A 138 0.57 15.79 6.19
N ALA A 139 0.68 17.05 6.64
CA ALA A 139 1.81 17.91 6.29
C ALA A 139 3.13 17.36 6.83
N VAL A 140 3.15 16.85 8.06
CA VAL A 140 4.32 16.18 8.64
C VAL A 140 4.73 14.97 7.79
N PHE A 141 3.78 14.12 7.41
CA PHE A 141 4.07 12.97 6.55
C PHE A 141 4.64 13.39 5.18
N MET A 142 4.07 14.42 4.56
CA MET A 142 4.55 14.94 3.28
C MET A 142 5.97 15.52 3.40
N LEU A 143 6.28 16.24 4.48
CA LEU A 143 7.63 16.76 4.73
C LEU A 143 8.66 15.63 4.88
N LEU A 144 8.33 14.56 5.61
CA LEU A 144 9.18 13.38 5.73
C LEU A 144 9.39 12.71 4.35
N THR A 145 8.32 12.57 3.57
CA THR A 145 8.37 11.99 2.23
C THR A 145 9.27 12.80 1.30
N VAL A 146 9.09 14.12 1.26
CA VAL A 146 9.95 15.03 0.48
C VAL A 146 11.39 14.97 0.96
N GLY A 147 11.63 14.91 2.27
CA GLY A 147 12.96 14.77 2.85
C GLY A 147 13.68 13.50 2.37
N VAL A 148 13.01 12.35 2.39
CA VAL A 148 13.58 11.08 1.91
C VAL A 148 13.86 11.13 0.41
N VAL A 149 12.94 11.68 -0.38
CA VAL A 149 13.11 11.81 -1.84
C VAL A 149 14.25 12.77 -2.19
N ALA A 150 14.38 13.87 -1.46
CA ALA A 150 15.44 14.87 -1.66
C ALA A 150 16.85 14.31 -1.40
N LEU A 151 16.98 13.28 -0.55
CA LEU A 151 18.25 12.58 -0.29
C LEU A 151 18.64 11.63 -1.44
N GLY A 152 17.78 11.42 -2.43
CA GLY A 152 18.02 10.57 -3.59
C GLY A 152 17.84 9.07 -3.32
N VAL A 153 18.04 8.27 -4.37
CA VAL A 153 17.70 6.83 -4.36
C VAL A 153 18.59 6.02 -3.41
N GLU A 154 19.92 6.12 -3.53
CA GLU A 154 20.84 5.32 -2.72
C GLU A 154 20.88 5.77 -1.26
N LYS A 155 21.02 7.09 -1.01
CA LYS A 155 21.22 7.64 0.34
C LYS A 155 19.91 7.81 1.13
N GLY A 156 18.78 8.01 0.44
CA GLY A 156 17.47 8.16 1.04
C GLY A 156 16.67 6.85 0.98
N LEU A 157 16.14 6.55 -0.19
CA LEU A 157 15.12 5.50 -0.38
C LEU A 157 15.65 4.10 -0.03
N GLU A 158 16.79 3.69 -0.59
CA GLU A 158 17.32 2.35 -0.41
C GLU A 158 17.72 2.06 1.04
N ARG A 159 18.32 3.04 1.71
CA ARG A 159 18.70 2.93 3.12
C ARG A 159 17.47 2.85 4.03
N ALA A 160 16.44 3.63 3.78
CA ALA A 160 15.19 3.56 4.54
C ALA A 160 14.52 2.19 4.36
N VAL A 161 14.36 1.73 3.12
CA VAL A 161 13.70 0.46 2.80
C VAL A 161 14.47 -0.74 3.35
N SER A 162 15.80 -0.76 3.23
CA SER A 162 16.62 -1.89 3.70
C SER A 162 16.54 -2.14 5.20
N PHE A 163 16.26 -1.10 6.00
CA PHE A 163 16.05 -1.24 7.45
C PHE A 163 14.58 -1.41 7.84
N LEU A 164 13.69 -0.57 7.29
CA LEU A 164 12.28 -0.53 7.68
C LEU A 164 11.52 -1.79 7.24
N MET A 165 11.86 -2.38 6.09
CA MET A 165 11.18 -3.58 5.59
C MET A 165 11.42 -4.81 6.46
N PRO A 166 12.67 -5.18 6.81
CA PRO A 166 12.89 -6.27 7.76
C PRO A 166 12.28 -6.01 9.13
N ALA A 167 12.35 -4.77 9.63
CA ALA A 167 11.75 -4.40 10.92
C ALA A 167 10.23 -4.61 10.91
N LEU A 168 9.54 -4.17 9.86
CA LEU A 168 8.11 -4.41 9.66
C LEU A 168 7.80 -5.90 9.62
N PHE A 169 8.57 -6.69 8.87
CA PHE A 169 8.37 -8.14 8.78
C PHE A 169 8.49 -8.83 10.15
N VAL A 170 9.52 -8.51 10.92
CA VAL A 170 9.70 -9.04 12.28
C VAL A 170 8.55 -8.63 13.18
N MET A 171 8.11 -7.36 13.12
CA MET A 171 6.98 -6.87 13.89
C MET A 171 5.68 -7.64 13.56
N LEU A 172 5.43 -7.92 12.28
CA LEU A 172 4.27 -8.72 11.87
C LEU A 172 4.33 -10.15 12.41
N LEU A 173 5.51 -10.78 12.46
CA LEU A 173 5.67 -12.11 13.07
C LEU A 173 5.40 -12.09 14.58
N VAL A 174 5.85 -11.05 15.28
CA VAL A 174 5.56 -10.87 16.71
C VAL A 174 4.05 -10.71 16.93
N LEU A 175 3.38 -9.88 16.12
CA LEU A 175 1.93 -9.69 16.20
C LEU A 175 1.16 -10.97 15.86
N LEU A 176 1.64 -11.77 14.91
CA LEU A 176 1.06 -13.08 14.61
C LEU A 176 1.18 -14.02 15.81
N GLY A 177 2.36 -14.09 16.44
CA GLY A 177 2.57 -14.88 17.66
C GLY A 177 1.65 -14.46 18.80
N TYR A 178 1.51 -13.14 19.00
CA TYR A 178 0.56 -12.59 19.96
C TYR A 178 -0.89 -12.95 19.60
N GLY A 179 -1.29 -12.79 18.33
CA GLY A 179 -2.63 -13.14 17.83
C GLY A 179 -2.99 -14.60 18.10
N ILE A 180 -2.05 -15.53 17.93
CA ILE A 180 -2.23 -16.95 18.27
C ILE A 180 -2.54 -17.14 19.76
N SER A 181 -1.88 -16.36 20.63
CA SER A 181 -2.09 -16.44 22.08
C SER A 181 -3.42 -15.89 22.59
N THR A 182 -4.20 -15.19 21.75
CA THR A 182 -5.50 -14.61 22.14
C THR A 182 -6.65 -15.62 22.22
N GLY A 183 -6.42 -16.88 21.84
CA GLY A 183 -7.43 -17.95 21.89
C GLY A 183 -8.42 -18.01 20.72
N HIS A 184 -8.47 -16.98 19.85
CA HIS A 184 -9.42 -16.88 18.73
C HIS A 184 -8.82 -17.28 17.37
N PHE A 185 -7.61 -17.85 17.36
CA PHE A 185 -6.90 -18.18 16.12
C PHE A 185 -7.68 -19.13 15.19
N GLY A 186 -8.44 -20.06 15.76
CA GLY A 186 -9.26 -21.01 14.97
C GLY A 186 -10.35 -20.33 14.13
N GLU A 187 -10.95 -19.25 14.65
CA GLU A 187 -11.95 -18.47 13.93
C GLU A 187 -11.31 -17.69 12.78
N ALA A 188 -10.18 -17.04 13.05
CA ALA A 188 -9.40 -16.32 12.03
C ALA A 188 -8.92 -17.26 10.91
N ALA A 189 -8.43 -18.45 11.26
CA ALA A 189 -8.04 -19.48 10.30
C ALA A 189 -9.23 -19.99 9.48
N THR A 190 -10.38 -20.22 10.12
CA THR A 190 -11.59 -20.62 9.40
C THR A 190 -12.03 -19.55 8.42
N PHE A 191 -12.04 -18.29 8.83
CA PHE A 191 -12.36 -17.15 7.96
C PHE A 191 -11.43 -17.06 6.74
N LEU A 192 -10.13 -17.29 6.93
CA LEU A 192 -9.14 -17.16 5.86
C LEU A 192 -9.08 -18.39 4.93
N PHE A 193 -9.23 -19.60 5.48
CA PHE A 193 -8.99 -20.85 4.76
C PHE A 193 -10.26 -21.63 4.38
N LYS A 194 -11.46 -21.16 4.79
CA LYS A 194 -12.74 -21.71 4.33
C LYS A 194 -13.41 -20.71 3.37
N PRO A 195 -13.01 -20.68 2.09
CA PRO A 195 -13.53 -19.73 1.13
C PRO A 195 -15.02 -19.95 0.86
N ASP A 196 -15.80 -18.87 0.94
CA ASP A 196 -17.21 -18.85 0.56
C ASP A 196 -17.37 -18.21 -0.83
N PHE A 197 -17.39 -19.04 -1.86
CA PHE A 197 -17.53 -18.58 -3.25
C PHE A 197 -18.91 -18.00 -3.57
N SER A 198 -19.93 -18.22 -2.72
CA SER A 198 -21.26 -17.64 -2.93
C SER A 198 -21.25 -16.11 -2.83
N LYS A 199 -20.25 -15.54 -2.16
CA LYS A 199 -20.05 -14.10 -2.01
C LYS A 199 -19.32 -13.45 -3.18
N ILE A 200 -18.77 -14.24 -4.10
CA ILE A 200 -18.04 -13.71 -5.26
C ILE A 200 -19.02 -13.21 -6.30
N THR A 201 -19.00 -11.90 -6.51
CA THR A 201 -19.75 -11.24 -7.59
C THR A 201 -18.78 -10.61 -8.60
N GLY A 202 -19.29 -10.15 -9.74
CA GLY A 202 -18.47 -9.39 -10.69
C GLY A 202 -17.84 -8.14 -10.07
N GLY A 203 -18.51 -7.51 -9.10
CA GLY A 203 -17.96 -6.40 -8.32
C GLY A 203 -16.78 -6.82 -7.45
N VAL A 204 -16.85 -8.01 -6.81
CA VAL A 204 -15.74 -8.56 -6.01
C VAL A 204 -14.51 -8.81 -6.88
N VAL A 205 -14.70 -9.36 -8.08
CA VAL A 205 -13.60 -9.59 -9.03
C VAL A 205 -12.96 -8.27 -9.45
N LEU A 206 -13.76 -7.24 -9.74
CA LEU A 206 -13.25 -5.91 -10.07
C LEU A 206 -12.47 -5.29 -8.89
N SER A 207 -12.98 -5.42 -7.67
CA SER A 207 -12.28 -4.95 -6.45
C SER A 207 -10.98 -5.71 -6.22
N ALA A 208 -10.95 -7.03 -6.43
CA ALA A 208 -9.74 -7.85 -6.31
C ALA A 208 -8.68 -7.47 -7.35
N MET A 209 -9.09 -7.24 -8.60
CA MET A 209 -8.21 -6.71 -9.64
C MET A 209 -7.68 -5.32 -9.28
N GLY A 210 -8.54 -4.42 -8.83
CA GLY A 210 -8.14 -3.07 -8.38
C GLY A 210 -7.18 -3.10 -7.18
N GLN A 211 -7.30 -4.07 -6.28
CA GLN A 211 -6.33 -4.29 -5.21
C GLN A 211 -5.01 -4.86 -5.74
N ALA A 212 -5.05 -5.76 -6.73
CA ALA A 212 -3.85 -6.33 -7.34
C ALA A 212 -3.00 -5.29 -8.08
N PHE A 213 -3.61 -4.27 -8.68
CA PHE A 213 -2.89 -3.14 -9.28
C PHE A 213 -2.36 -2.12 -8.26
N PHE A 214 -2.98 -2.06 -7.08
CA PHE A 214 -2.62 -1.08 -6.05
C PHE A 214 -1.50 -1.58 -5.13
N SER A 215 -1.44 -2.90 -4.91
CA SER A 215 -0.40 -3.57 -4.13
C SER A 215 0.88 -3.80 -4.93
#